data_AF-A0A447QKB0-F1
#
_entry.id   AF-A0A447QKB0-F1
#
_cell.length_a   1.000
_cell.length_b   1.000
_cell.length_c   1.000
_cell.angle_alpha   90.00
_cell.angle_beta   90.00
_cell.angle_gamma   90.00
#
_symmetry.space_group_name_H-M   'P 1'
#
loop_
_entity.id
_entity.type
_entity.pdbx_description
1 polymer ?
#
loop_
_entity_poly.entity_id
_entity_poly.type
_entity_poly.pdbx_seq_one_letter_code
_entity_poly.pdbx_strand_id
1 'polypeptide(L)'
;MLGRQLVLENVSSYQRYPDEMPEAEFWLELLHRSRCGMLLDINNVYVNAFNHGFDALDYIRAIPSAAIVYYHIAGHLEYEEFRLDTHGMPVLEEVLQLAQRTFAIHGNRPLLLERDNNVPPLETLCAELTQIREHIAS
;
A
#
# COMPACT_ATOMS: atom_id res chain seq x y z
N MET A 1 12.67 26.33 2.93
CA MET A 1 11.57 25.45 2.47
C MET A 1 12.02 24.71 1.21
N LEU A 2 11.56 23.47 1.00
CA LEU A 2 12.00 22.59 -0.10
C LEU A 2 11.37 22.91 -1.47
N GLY A 3 10.32 23.76 -1.52
CA GLY A 3 9.67 24.17 -2.78
C GLY A 3 8.91 23.06 -3.52
N ARG A 4 8.63 21.95 -2.84
CA ARG A 4 7.94 20.76 -3.38
C ARG A 4 6.84 20.33 -2.44
N GLN A 5 5.81 19.67 -2.98
CA GLN A 5 4.77 19.04 -2.17
C GLN A 5 5.38 17.89 -1.37
N LEU A 6 5.04 17.82 -0.08
CA LEU A 6 5.39 16.66 0.75
C LEU A 6 4.47 15.50 0.38
N VAL A 7 5.00 14.29 0.34
CA VAL A 7 4.25 13.05 0.12
C VAL A 7 4.43 12.19 1.35
N LEU A 8 3.33 11.67 1.90
CA LEU A 8 3.33 10.78 3.06
C LEU A 8 2.80 9.40 2.65
N GLU A 9 3.22 8.38 3.37
CA GLU A 9 2.91 6.98 3.12
C GLU A 9 2.09 6.38 4.25
N ASN A 10 1.12 5.53 3.92
CA ASN A 10 0.43 4.68 4.91
C ASN A 10 1.34 3.54 5.34
N VAL A 11 1.52 3.40 6.65
CA VAL A 11 2.43 2.43 7.25
C VAL A 11 1.67 1.29 7.90
N SER A 12 2.29 0.13 7.97
CA SER A 12 1.77 -0.99 8.74
C SER A 12 1.78 -0.70 10.25
N SER A 13 0.72 -1.09 10.96
CA SER A 13 0.61 -0.97 12.42
C SER A 13 0.25 -2.30 13.09
N TYR A 14 0.76 -2.50 14.30
CA TYR A 14 0.58 -3.75 15.08
C TYR A 14 -0.13 -3.54 16.41
N GLN A 15 -0.37 -2.29 16.77
CA GLN A 15 -1.05 -1.90 18.00
C GLN A 15 -2.14 -0.91 17.62
N ARG A 16 -3.34 -1.12 18.17
CA ARG A 16 -4.39 -0.11 18.22
C ARG A 16 -4.56 0.37 19.64
N TYR A 17 -4.93 1.63 19.79
CA TYR A 17 -5.35 2.21 21.06
C TYR A 17 -6.88 2.31 21.11
N PRO A 18 -7.48 2.21 22.30
CA PRO A 18 -8.90 2.50 22.47
C PRO A 18 -9.24 3.92 21.98
N ASP A 19 -10.41 4.07 21.36
CA ASP A 19 -10.94 5.36 20.88
C ASP A 19 -10.14 6.04 19.76
N GLU A 20 -9.29 5.30 19.03
CA GLU A 20 -8.62 5.83 17.85
C GLU A 20 -9.57 6.10 16.70
N MET A 21 -9.28 7.18 15.98
CA MET A 21 -9.90 7.48 14.69
C MET A 21 -9.58 6.34 13.70
N PRO A 22 -10.56 5.87 12.91
CA PRO A 22 -10.29 4.95 11.82
C PRO A 22 -9.22 5.50 10.88
N GLU A 23 -8.30 4.65 10.42
CA GLU A 23 -7.12 5.08 9.66
C GLU A 23 -7.51 5.82 8.37
N ALA A 24 -8.55 5.37 7.67
CA ALA A 24 -9.07 6.05 6.48
C ALA A 24 -9.58 7.48 6.79
N GLU A 25 -10.25 7.67 7.93
CA GLU A 25 -10.71 8.99 8.37
C GLU A 25 -9.51 9.89 8.72
N PHE A 26 -8.49 9.33 9.37
CA PHE A 26 -7.24 10.05 9.66
C PHE A 26 -6.57 10.53 8.37
N TRP A 27 -6.44 9.66 7.36
CA TRP A 27 -5.87 10.04 6.07
C TRP A 27 -6.68 11.11 5.36
N LEU A 28 -8.00 10.99 5.35
CA LEU A 28 -8.87 12.00 4.75
C LEU A 28 -8.67 13.38 5.38
N GLU A 29 -8.61 13.45 6.70
CA GLU A 29 -8.41 14.71 7.40
C GLU A 29 -6.99 15.26 7.23
N LEU A 30 -5.98 14.38 7.23
CA LEU A 30 -4.58 14.74 7.01
C LEU A 30 -4.38 15.33 5.61
N LEU A 31 -4.88 14.67 4.57
CA LEU A 31 -4.78 15.12 3.19
C LEU A 31 -5.53 16.45 3.00
N HIS A 32 -6.72 16.59 3.59
CA HIS A 32 -7.50 17.80 3.51
C HIS A 32 -6.81 19.00 4.18
N ARG A 33 -6.29 18.83 5.40
CA ARG A 33 -5.69 19.92 6.19
C ARG A 33 -4.29 20.30 5.71
N SER A 34 -3.46 19.31 5.38
CA SER A 34 -2.05 19.54 5.04
C SER A 34 -1.81 19.79 3.55
N ARG A 35 -2.70 19.30 2.69
CA ARG A 35 -2.54 19.26 1.23
C ARG A 35 -1.27 18.51 0.78
N CYS A 36 -0.75 17.59 1.60
CA CYS A 36 0.29 16.68 1.16
C CYS A 36 -0.26 15.72 0.09
N GLY A 37 0.64 15.13 -0.70
CA GLY A 37 0.32 13.97 -1.51
C GLY A 37 0.37 12.69 -0.68
N MET A 38 -0.12 11.60 -1.26
CA MET A 38 -0.05 10.26 -0.70
C MET A 38 0.74 9.33 -1.60
N LEU A 39 1.68 8.62 -1.02
CA LEU A 39 2.21 7.37 -1.55
C LEU A 39 1.34 6.28 -0.93
N LEU A 40 0.55 5.61 -1.75
CA LEU A 40 -0.32 4.53 -1.26
C LEU A 40 0.45 3.21 -1.36
N ASP A 41 0.87 2.69 -0.22
CA ASP A 41 1.42 1.33 -0.14
C ASP A 41 0.26 0.34 -0.02
N ILE A 42 0.07 -0.45 -1.08
CA ILE A 42 -1.03 -1.41 -1.19
C ILE A 42 -0.82 -2.61 -0.25
N ASN A 43 0.44 -2.99 -0.01
CA ASN A 43 0.78 -4.06 0.91
C ASN A 43 0.46 -3.66 2.36
N ASN A 44 0.76 -2.43 2.76
CA ASN A 44 0.45 -1.92 4.09
C ASN A 44 -1.06 -1.85 4.34
N VAL A 45 -1.85 -1.46 3.33
CA VAL A 45 -3.32 -1.55 3.44
C VAL A 45 -3.76 -3.00 3.66
N TYR A 46 -3.22 -3.96 2.91
CA TYR A 46 -3.57 -5.38 3.05
C TYR A 46 -3.20 -5.92 4.44
N VAL A 47 -2.00 -5.63 4.92
CA VAL A 47 -1.52 -6.03 6.25
C VAL A 47 -2.40 -5.44 7.35
N ASN A 48 -2.67 -4.13 7.30
CA ASN A 48 -3.50 -3.46 8.29
C ASN A 48 -4.95 -3.97 8.26
N ALA A 49 -5.51 -4.21 7.08
CA ALA A 49 -6.86 -4.74 6.92
C ALA A 49 -7.02 -6.08 7.64
N PHE A 50 -6.06 -6.99 7.47
CA PHE A 50 -6.03 -8.26 8.19
C PHE A 50 -5.86 -8.04 9.71
N ASN A 51 -4.84 -7.29 10.11
CA ASN A 51 -4.46 -7.12 11.53
C ASN A 51 -5.51 -6.35 12.34
N HIS A 52 -6.32 -5.51 11.71
CA HIS A 52 -7.24 -4.60 12.37
C HIS A 52 -8.71 -4.85 12.03
N GLY A 53 -9.00 -5.85 11.17
CA GLY A 53 -10.34 -6.32 10.87
C GLY A 53 -11.18 -5.31 10.09
N PHE A 54 -10.60 -4.65 9.08
CA PHE A 54 -11.34 -3.80 8.15
C PHE A 54 -11.18 -4.29 6.71
N ASP A 55 -12.04 -3.82 5.81
CA ASP A 55 -11.96 -4.16 4.39
C ASP A 55 -10.95 -3.26 3.66
N ALA A 56 -9.91 -3.88 3.08
CA ALA A 56 -8.84 -3.17 2.37
C ALA A 56 -9.35 -2.34 1.18
N LEU A 57 -10.36 -2.86 0.47
CA LEU A 57 -10.88 -2.21 -0.74
C LEU A 57 -11.75 -0.99 -0.39
N ASP A 58 -12.50 -1.06 0.70
CA ASP A 58 -13.24 0.09 1.23
C ASP A 58 -12.30 1.18 1.74
N TYR A 59 -11.19 0.82 2.39
CA TYR A 59 -10.12 1.79 2.71
C TYR A 59 -9.61 2.47 1.44
N ILE A 60 -9.23 1.71 0.42
CA ILE A 60 -8.72 2.24 -0.87
C ILE A 60 -9.74 3.18 -1.51
N ARG A 61 -11.01 2.77 -1.63
CA ARG A 61 -12.09 3.60 -2.19
C ARG A 61 -12.29 4.91 -1.46
N ALA A 62 -12.04 4.95 -0.15
CA ALA A 62 -12.18 6.17 0.63
C ALA A 62 -11.12 7.22 0.26
N ILE A 63 -9.92 6.81 -0.16
CA ILE A 63 -8.82 7.73 -0.45
C ILE A 63 -9.11 8.57 -1.72
N PRO A 64 -8.94 9.91 -1.71
CA PRO A 64 -9.16 10.73 -2.89
C PRO A 64 -8.10 10.46 -3.95
N SER A 65 -8.50 10.03 -5.15
CA SER A 65 -7.57 9.74 -6.27
C SER A 65 -6.62 10.90 -6.58
N ALA A 66 -7.06 12.15 -6.42
CA ALA A 66 -6.24 13.33 -6.69
C ALA A 66 -5.09 13.53 -5.68
N ALA A 67 -5.16 12.92 -4.50
CA ALA A 67 -4.11 13.00 -3.49
C ALA A 67 -3.01 11.96 -3.72
N ILE A 68 -3.34 10.82 -4.33
CA ILE A 68 -2.39 9.75 -4.59
C ILE A 68 -1.45 10.17 -5.72
N VAL A 69 -0.15 10.08 -5.48
CA VAL A 69 0.89 10.42 -6.46
C VAL A 69 1.74 9.22 -6.90
N TYR A 70 1.79 8.17 -6.08
CA TYR A 70 2.68 7.03 -6.27
C TYR A 70 2.12 5.80 -5.55
N TYR A 71 2.43 4.60 -6.04
CA TYR A 71 2.07 3.34 -5.39
C TYR A 71 3.31 2.58 -4.96
N HIS A 72 3.23 1.93 -3.80
CA HIS A 72 4.12 0.83 -3.44
C HIS A 72 3.36 -0.49 -3.42
N ILE A 73 4.10 -1.56 -3.68
CA ILE A 73 3.66 -2.93 -3.51
C ILE A 73 4.84 -3.76 -2.99
N ALA A 74 4.55 -4.69 -2.09
CA ALA A 74 5.55 -5.57 -1.50
C ALA A 74 4.91 -6.89 -1.10
N GLY A 75 5.73 -7.83 -0.63
CA GLY A 75 5.26 -9.02 0.06
C GLY A 75 5.62 -9.00 1.54
N HIS A 76 4.84 -9.71 2.33
CA HIS A 76 4.90 -9.76 3.78
C HIS A 76 4.97 -11.21 4.28
N LEU A 77 5.16 -11.41 5.58
CA LEU A 77 5.05 -12.72 6.22
C LEU A 77 3.64 -12.95 6.74
N GLU A 78 3.11 -14.16 6.52
CA GLU A 78 1.83 -14.58 7.05
C GLU A 78 2.00 -15.46 8.29
N TYR A 79 1.34 -15.07 9.38
CA TYR A 79 1.14 -15.90 10.57
C TYR A 79 -0.35 -16.20 10.74
N GLU A 80 -0.70 -17.13 11.62
CA GLU A 80 -2.12 -17.50 11.83
C GLU A 80 -2.95 -16.30 12.33
N GLU A 81 -2.41 -15.53 13.27
CA GLU A 81 -3.14 -14.44 13.94
C GLU A 81 -2.84 -13.05 13.36
N PHE A 82 -1.78 -12.89 12.59
CA PHE A 82 -1.37 -11.58 12.07
C PHE A 82 -0.55 -11.68 10.79
N ARG A 83 -0.37 -10.53 10.13
CA ARG A 83 0.54 -10.32 9.01
C ARG A 83 1.66 -9.40 9.44
N LEU A 84 2.90 -9.78 9.14
CA LEU A 84 4.08 -8.97 9.44
C LEU A 84 4.64 -8.38 8.16
N ASP A 85 4.52 -7.07 8.07
CA ASP A 85 5.06 -6.28 6.99
C ASP A 85 6.60 -6.22 7.07
N THR A 86 7.24 -7.11 6.32
CA THR A 86 8.71 -7.23 6.28
C THR A 86 9.31 -6.72 5.00
N HIS A 87 8.48 -6.43 3.99
CA HIS A 87 8.88 -6.15 2.61
C HIS A 87 9.93 -7.14 2.06
N GLY A 88 9.98 -8.36 2.60
CA GLY A 88 11.05 -9.33 2.35
C GLY A 88 10.64 -10.51 1.49
N MET A 89 9.34 -10.65 1.22
CA MET A 89 8.76 -11.81 0.54
C MET A 89 8.24 -11.42 -0.85
N PRO A 90 8.12 -12.37 -1.79
CA PRO A 90 7.43 -12.14 -3.05
C PRO A 90 6.00 -11.60 -2.82
N VAL A 91 5.52 -10.74 -3.71
CA VAL A 91 4.15 -10.22 -3.65
C VAL A 91 3.17 -11.37 -3.79
N LEU A 92 2.23 -11.47 -2.84
CA LEU A 92 1.19 -12.50 -2.86
C LEU A 92 0.09 -12.16 -3.87
N GLU A 93 -0.58 -13.20 -4.37
CA GLU A 93 -1.66 -13.09 -5.37
C GLU A 93 -2.81 -12.18 -4.88
N GLU A 94 -3.15 -12.24 -3.60
CA GLU A 94 -4.18 -11.41 -2.99
C GLU A 94 -3.81 -9.91 -3.01
N VAL A 95 -2.52 -9.60 -2.84
CA VAL A 95 -2.00 -8.22 -2.92
C VAL A 95 -1.98 -7.76 -4.38
N LEU A 96 -1.67 -8.64 -5.33
CA LEU A 96 -1.77 -8.35 -6.77
C LEU A 96 -3.22 -8.03 -7.19
N GLN A 97 -4.19 -8.81 -6.71
CA GLN A 97 -5.61 -8.56 -6.94
C GLN A 97 -6.04 -7.23 -6.34
N LEU A 98 -5.61 -6.91 -5.11
CA LEU A 98 -5.87 -5.62 -4.49
C LEU A 98 -5.25 -4.47 -5.30
N ALA A 99 -4.04 -4.67 -5.83
CA ALA A 99 -3.38 -3.69 -6.69
C ALA A 99 -4.15 -3.48 -8.00
N GLN A 100 -4.60 -4.53 -8.67
CA GLN A 100 -5.44 -4.43 -9.87
C GLN A 100 -6.70 -3.59 -9.59
N ARG A 101 -7.39 -3.85 -8.47
CA ARG A 101 -8.56 -3.06 -8.06
C ARG A 101 -8.20 -1.60 -7.75
N THR A 102 -7.07 -1.37 -7.09
CA THR A 102 -6.56 -0.01 -6.79
C THR A 102 -6.34 0.79 -8.07
N PHE A 103 -5.71 0.19 -9.09
CA PHE A 103 -5.52 0.81 -10.40
C PHE A 103 -6.84 1.07 -11.12
N ALA A 104 -7.81 0.16 -11.03
CA ALA A 104 -9.14 0.37 -11.60
C ALA A 104 -9.90 1.54 -10.95
N ILE A 105 -9.72 1.77 -9.64
CA ILE A 105 -10.39 2.85 -8.90
C ILE A 105 -9.70 4.19 -9.12
N HIS A 106 -8.38 4.23 -8.97
CA HIS A 106 -7.65 5.49 -8.90
C HIS A 106 -6.98 5.86 -10.24
N GLY A 107 -6.79 4.91 -11.14
CA GLY A 107 -6.10 5.08 -12.41
C GLY A 107 -4.59 4.82 -12.33
N ASN A 108 -3.94 4.85 -13.50
CA ASN A 108 -2.54 4.54 -13.65
C ASN A 108 -1.63 5.62 -13.00
N ARG A 109 -0.73 5.18 -12.12
CA ARG A 109 0.37 5.98 -11.55
C ARG A 109 1.62 5.10 -11.52
N PRO A 110 2.81 5.69 -11.38
CA PRO A 110 3.99 4.87 -11.22
C PRO A 110 3.89 4.06 -9.92
N LEU A 111 4.38 2.82 -10.00
CA LEU A 111 4.39 1.85 -8.91
C LEU A 111 5.83 1.36 -8.71
N LEU A 112 6.21 1.17 -7.45
CA LEU A 112 7.49 0.60 -7.06
C LEU A 112 7.25 -0.72 -6.31
N LEU A 113 7.98 -1.77 -6.73
CA LEU A 113 8.12 -2.98 -5.94
C LEU A 113 9.13 -2.71 -4.82
N GLU A 114 8.68 -2.74 -3.58
CA GLU A 114 9.54 -2.57 -2.42
C GLU A 114 10.12 -3.91 -1.98
N ARG A 115 11.44 -3.94 -1.84
CA ARG A 115 12.21 -5.07 -1.32
C ARG A 115 13.41 -4.55 -0.55
N ASP A 116 13.21 -4.27 0.73
CA ASP A 116 14.26 -3.75 1.62
C ASP A 116 14.87 -4.83 2.53
N ASN A 117 14.23 -6.00 2.63
CA ASN A 117 14.69 -7.18 3.34
C ASN A 117 14.80 -8.40 2.40
N ASN A 118 15.63 -9.39 2.75
CA ASN A 118 15.85 -10.61 1.93
C ASN A 118 16.03 -10.33 0.43
N VAL A 119 16.77 -9.27 0.09
CA VAL A 119 16.85 -8.74 -1.28
C VAL A 119 17.44 -9.80 -2.22
N PRO A 120 16.67 -10.32 -3.21
CA PRO A 120 17.16 -11.32 -4.14
C PRO A 120 18.00 -10.66 -5.25
N PRO A 121 18.61 -11.45 -6.16
CA PRO A 121 19.26 -10.89 -7.34
C PRO A 121 18.30 -10.02 -8.16
N LEU A 122 18.85 -8.99 -8.82
CA LEU A 122 18.08 -8.04 -9.62
C LEU A 122 17.19 -8.71 -10.68
N GLU A 123 17.66 -9.80 -11.30
CA GLU A 123 16.89 -10.54 -12.31
C GLU A 123 15.58 -11.09 -11.74
N THR A 124 15.58 -11.55 -10.48
CA THR A 124 14.37 -12.00 -9.78
C THR A 124 13.40 -10.84 -9.57
N LEU A 125 13.88 -9.68 -9.14
CA LEU A 125 13.04 -8.48 -8.96
C LEU A 125 12.45 -7.98 -10.29
N CYS A 126 13.23 -8.02 -11.37
CA CYS A 126 12.76 -7.66 -12.71
C CYS A 126 11.69 -8.63 -13.23
N ALA A 127 11.84 -9.93 -12.97
CA ALA A 127 10.83 -10.92 -13.31
C ALA A 127 9.54 -10.71 -12.51
N GLU A 128 9.63 -10.46 -11.21
CA GLU A 128 8.49 -10.15 -10.34
C GLU A 128 7.77 -8.86 -10.78
N LEU A 129 8.50 -7.78 -11.08
CA LEU A 129 7.93 -6.55 -11.65
C LEU A 129 7.22 -6.79 -12.99
N THR A 130 7.72 -7.72 -13.80
CA THR A 130 7.07 -8.10 -15.07
C THR A 130 5.72 -8.77 -14.79
N GLN A 131 5.67 -9.71 -13.84
CA GLN A 131 4.45 -10.39 -13.41
C GLN A 131 3.43 -9.40 -12.83
N ILE A 132 3.86 -8.51 -11.93
CA ILE A 132 3.01 -7.45 -11.35
C ILE A 132 2.39 -6.61 -12.46
N ARG A 133 3.18 -6.17 -13.43
CA ARG A 133 2.70 -5.36 -14.55
C ARG A 133 1.68 -6.10 -15.41
N GLU A 134 1.91 -7.37 -15.71
CA GLU A 134 0.98 -8.20 -16.49
C GLU A 134 -0.34 -8.40 -15.75
N HIS A 135 -0.30 -8.64 -14.44
CA HIS A 135 -1.48 -8.82 -13.61
C HIS A 135 -2.33 -7.54 -13.54
N ILE A 136 -1.70 -6.39 -13.30
CA ILE A 136 -2.40 -5.09 -13.24
C ILE A 136 -2.99 -4.68 -14.60
N ALA A 137 -2.37 -5.10 -15.71
CA ALA A 137 -2.84 -4.77 -17.05
C ALA A 137 -3.99 -5.67 -17.56
N SER A 138 -4.30 -6.76 -16.85
CA SER A 138 -5.41 -7.68 -17.17
C SER A 138 -6.76 -7.14 -16.71
#